data_AF-A0A7L0EBN0-F1
#
_entry.id   AF-A0A7L0EBN0-F1
#
_cell.length_a   1.000
_cell.length_b   1.000
_cell.length_c   1.000
_cell.angle_alpha   90.00
_cell.angle_beta   90.00
_cell.angle_gamma   90.00
#
_symmetry.space_group_name_H-M   'P 1'
#
loop_
_entity.id
_entity.type
_entity.pdbx_description
1 polymer ?
#
loop_
_entity_poly.entity_id
_entity_poly.type
_entity_poly.pdbx_seq_one_letter_code
_entity_poly.pdbx_strand_id
1 'polypeptide(L)'
;AFADAAVDPIDFPIAPAHAVPKILSATGMKKEDIAMWEINEAFSVVVLANIKMLGIDPQKVNVNGGAVSLGHPIGMSGARIVVHMAHALKQGQYGLAGICNGGGGASAILIEKL
;
A
#
# COMPACT_ATOMS: atom_id res chain seq x y z
N ALA A 1 4.95 -11.07 3.57
CA ALA A 1 4.91 -11.51 2.16
C ALA A 1 5.07 -10.30 1.24
N PHE A 2 5.40 -10.49 -0.04
CA PHE A 2 5.46 -9.40 -1.03
C PHE A 2 4.91 -9.85 -2.39
N ALA A 3 4.49 -8.89 -3.22
CA ALA A 3 4.18 -9.11 -4.63
C ALA A 3 4.44 -7.83 -5.43
N ASP A 4 4.81 -8.00 -6.70
CA ASP A 4 5.01 -6.90 -7.64
C ASP A 4 4.00 -6.96 -8.80
N ALA A 5 3.68 -5.78 -9.33
CA ALA A 5 2.96 -5.64 -10.57
C ALA A 5 3.49 -4.46 -11.38
N ALA A 6 3.18 -4.44 -12.66
CA ALA A 6 3.46 -3.32 -13.53
C ALA A 6 2.27 -3.12 -14.48
N VAL A 7 2.09 -1.87 -14.87
CA VAL A 7 1.18 -1.39 -15.91
C VAL A 7 1.97 -0.47 -16.84
N ASP A 8 1.31 0.16 -17.81
CA ASP A 8 1.98 1.13 -18.68
C ASP A 8 2.62 2.27 -17.87
N PRO A 9 3.76 2.83 -18.29
CA PRO A 9 4.49 3.83 -17.51
C PRO A 9 3.66 5.04 -17.10
N ILE A 10 2.72 5.47 -17.94
CA ILE A 10 1.81 6.59 -17.67
C ILE A 10 0.76 6.25 -16.59
N ASP A 11 0.43 4.97 -16.44
CA ASP A 11 -0.59 4.44 -15.54
C ASP A 11 -0.01 4.00 -14.19
N PHE A 12 1.25 4.34 -13.87
CA PHE A 12 1.84 4.04 -12.56
C PHE A 12 0.95 4.39 -11.34
N PRO A 13 0.07 5.43 -11.35
CA PRO A 13 -0.81 5.70 -10.22
C PRO A 13 -1.73 4.54 -9.82
N ILE A 14 -2.09 3.67 -10.77
CA ILE A 14 -2.99 2.53 -10.52
C ILE A 14 -2.25 1.20 -10.34
N ALA A 15 -0.94 1.17 -10.54
CA ALA A 15 -0.13 -0.04 -10.40
C ALA A 15 -0.32 -0.78 -9.04
N PRO A 16 -0.49 -0.09 -7.87
CA PRO A 16 -0.73 -0.80 -6.61
C PRO A 16 -2.00 -1.65 -6.62
N ALA A 17 -3.05 -1.23 -7.35
CA ALA A 17 -4.30 -1.99 -7.49
C ALA A 17 -4.13 -3.31 -8.26
N HIS A 18 -2.98 -3.50 -8.93
CA HIS A 18 -2.59 -4.76 -9.56
C HIS A 18 -1.64 -5.60 -8.68
N ALA A 19 -0.85 -4.96 -7.81
CA ALA A 19 0.06 -5.67 -6.90
C ALA A 19 -0.68 -6.23 -5.66
N VAL A 20 -1.61 -5.45 -5.10
CA VAL A 20 -2.38 -5.83 -3.89
C VAL A 20 -3.19 -7.13 -4.07
N PRO A 21 -3.95 -7.34 -5.17
CA PRO A 21 -4.69 -8.59 -5.34
C PRO A 21 -3.78 -9.81 -5.44
N LYS A 22 -2.56 -9.67 -6.01
CA LYS A 22 -1.60 -10.77 -6.12
C LYS A 22 -1.14 -11.25 -4.75
N ILE A 23 -0.76 -10.32 -3.87
CA ILE A 23 -0.31 -10.70 -2.52
C ILE A 23 -1.45 -11.26 -1.67
N LEU A 24 -2.67 -10.71 -1.78
CA LEU A 24 -3.85 -11.26 -1.09
C LEU A 24 -4.14 -12.69 -1.56
N SER A 25 -4.14 -12.92 -2.88
CA SER A 25 -4.32 -14.27 -3.44
C SER A 25 -3.21 -15.24 -3.04
N ALA A 26 -1.95 -14.80 -3.02
CA ALA A 26 -0.81 -15.64 -2.67
C ALA A 26 -0.78 -16.03 -1.18
N THR A 27 -1.39 -15.21 -0.32
CA THR A 27 -1.43 -15.44 1.13
C THR A 27 -2.76 -16.02 1.62
N GLY A 28 -3.77 -16.10 0.76
CA GLY A 28 -5.13 -16.52 1.13
C GLY A 28 -5.89 -15.49 1.98
N MET A 29 -5.34 -14.28 2.11
CA MET A 29 -5.91 -13.19 2.90
C MET A 29 -7.02 -12.47 2.14
N LYS A 30 -7.98 -11.94 2.87
CA LYS A 30 -9.02 -11.06 2.35
C LYS A 30 -8.73 -9.61 2.73
N LYS A 31 -9.38 -8.67 2.05
CA LYS A 31 -9.22 -7.24 2.33
C LYS A 31 -9.70 -6.88 3.73
N GLU A 32 -10.70 -7.61 4.22
CA GLU A 32 -11.32 -7.42 5.52
C GLU A 32 -10.38 -7.78 6.68
N ASP A 33 -9.42 -8.68 6.42
CA ASP A 33 -8.42 -9.13 7.40
C ASP A 33 -7.32 -8.07 7.62
N ILE A 34 -7.22 -7.07 6.73
CA ILE A 34 -6.23 -6.00 6.82
C ILE A 34 -6.73 -4.90 7.76
N ALA A 35 -5.98 -4.68 8.83
CA ALA A 35 -6.30 -3.67 9.84
C ALA A 35 -5.85 -2.27 9.41
N MET A 36 -4.73 -2.18 8.69
CA MET A 36 -4.11 -0.92 8.27
C MET A 36 -3.59 -1.01 6.84
N TRP A 37 -3.89 0.01 6.05
CA TRP A 37 -3.42 0.15 4.67
C TRP A 37 -2.49 1.35 4.58
N GLU A 38 -1.30 1.13 4.01
CA GLU A 38 -0.36 2.19 3.67
C GLU A 38 -0.21 2.28 2.15
N ILE A 39 -0.98 3.15 1.50
CA ILE A 39 -0.85 3.41 0.07
C ILE A 39 -0.04 4.68 -0.10
N ASN A 40 1.18 4.56 -0.64
CA ASN A 40 2.08 5.71 -0.75
C ASN A 40 1.45 6.82 -1.62
N GLU A 41 1.35 8.01 -1.04
CA GLU A 41 0.66 9.15 -1.64
C GLU A 41 1.59 9.95 -2.56
N ALA A 42 2.14 9.32 -3.60
CA ALA A 42 2.98 10.04 -4.57
C ALA A 42 2.23 11.25 -5.16
N PHE A 43 0.92 11.09 -5.35
CA PHE A 43 -0.07 12.13 -5.59
C PHE A 43 -1.38 11.72 -4.90
N SER A 44 -2.24 12.67 -4.52
CA SER A 44 -3.53 12.35 -3.88
C SER A 44 -4.41 11.42 -4.74
N VAL A 45 -4.31 11.54 -6.07
CA VAL A 45 -5.04 10.68 -7.02
C VAL A 45 -4.62 9.21 -6.91
N VAL A 46 -3.37 8.90 -6.57
CA VAL A 46 -2.88 7.52 -6.39
C VAL A 46 -3.71 6.84 -5.32
N VAL A 47 -3.84 7.47 -4.16
CA VAL A 47 -4.58 6.90 -3.02
C VAL A 47 -6.05 6.74 -3.36
N LEU A 48 -6.69 7.79 -3.88
CA LEU A 48 -8.11 7.78 -4.20
C LEU A 48 -8.46 6.72 -5.26
N ALA A 49 -7.63 6.58 -6.29
CA ALA A 49 -7.82 5.56 -7.32
C ALA A 49 -7.70 4.15 -6.73
N ASN A 50 -6.67 3.89 -5.93
CA ASN A 50 -6.45 2.58 -5.32
C ASN A 50 -7.53 2.23 -4.28
N ILE A 51 -8.01 3.19 -3.48
CA ILE A 51 -9.17 2.99 -2.59
C ILE A 51 -10.38 2.51 -3.39
N LYS A 52 -10.71 3.21 -4.48
CA LYS A 52 -11.86 2.90 -5.32
C LYS A 52 -11.71 1.56 -6.04
N MET A 53 -10.57 1.30 -6.66
CA MET A 53 -10.32 0.08 -7.44
C MET A 53 -10.22 -1.16 -6.56
N LEU A 54 -9.63 -1.04 -5.38
CA LEU A 54 -9.54 -2.14 -4.43
C LEU A 54 -10.81 -2.28 -3.59
N GLY A 55 -11.68 -1.27 -3.54
CA GLY A 55 -12.88 -1.28 -2.71
C GLY A 55 -12.53 -1.44 -1.22
N ILE A 56 -11.49 -0.74 -0.76
CA ILE A 56 -11.02 -0.78 0.63
C ILE A 56 -11.60 0.39 1.43
N ASP A 57 -11.73 0.21 2.73
CA ASP A 57 -12.27 1.21 3.64
C ASP A 57 -11.31 2.41 3.78
N PRO A 58 -11.70 3.64 3.37
CA PRO A 58 -10.86 4.81 3.48
C PRO A 58 -10.48 5.15 4.93
N GLN A 59 -11.27 4.72 5.93
CA GLN A 59 -10.95 4.94 7.35
C GLN A 59 -9.77 4.10 7.84
N LYS A 60 -9.29 3.13 7.05
CA LYS A 60 -8.12 2.29 7.36
C LYS A 60 -6.89 2.65 6.52
N VAL A 61 -6.99 3.63 5.62
CA VAL A 61 -5.92 4.00 4.69
C VAL A 61 -5.19 5.24 5.18
N ASN A 62 -3.87 5.14 5.35
CA ASN A 62 -2.98 6.25 5.72
C ASN A 62 -3.50 7.04 6.94
N VAL A 63 -3.97 6.32 7.98
CA VAL A 63 -4.66 6.89 9.15
C VAL A 63 -3.81 7.88 9.96
N ASN A 64 -2.49 7.84 9.79
CA ASN A 64 -1.54 8.76 10.41
C ASN A 64 -0.93 9.76 9.41
N GLY A 65 -1.63 10.02 8.30
CA GLY A 65 -1.16 10.83 7.19
C GLY A 65 -0.27 10.05 6.24
N GLY A 66 0.11 10.69 5.13
CA GLY A 66 0.94 10.04 4.11
C GLY A 66 1.86 11.02 3.40
N ALA A 67 2.36 10.61 2.24
CA ALA A 67 3.45 11.28 1.56
C ALA A 67 3.10 12.71 1.07
N VAL A 68 1.80 13.03 0.88
CA VAL A 68 1.36 14.39 0.55
C VAL A 68 1.65 15.36 1.69
N SER A 69 1.45 14.94 2.94
CA SER A 69 1.68 15.77 4.13
C SER A 69 3.08 15.59 4.75
N LEU A 70 3.62 14.37 4.72
CA LEU A 70 4.86 13.99 5.40
C LEU A 70 6.09 14.10 4.48
N GLY A 71 5.88 14.27 3.18
CA GLY A 71 6.94 14.29 2.17
C GLY A 71 7.26 12.90 1.61
N HIS A 72 7.91 12.89 0.45
CA HIS A 72 8.22 11.69 -0.32
C HIS A 72 9.71 11.63 -0.73
N PRO A 73 10.64 11.36 0.20
CA PRO A 73 11.99 10.95 -0.18
C PRO A 73 11.90 9.58 -0.88
N ILE A 74 12.10 9.59 -2.21
CA ILE A 74 11.70 8.50 -3.12
C ILE A 74 12.24 7.14 -2.66
N GLY A 75 13.55 7.06 -2.39
CA GLY A 75 14.20 5.81 -1.95
C GLY A 75 13.88 5.37 -0.52
N MET A 76 13.27 6.23 0.30
CA MET A 76 13.01 5.96 1.72
C MET A 76 11.54 5.60 1.99
N SER A 77 10.60 6.08 1.17
CA SER A 77 9.17 6.00 1.48
C SER A 77 8.65 4.56 1.58
N GLY A 78 9.16 3.63 0.78
CA GLY A 78 8.79 2.20 0.90
C GLY A 78 9.19 1.60 2.24
N ALA A 79 10.40 1.89 2.73
CA ALA A 79 10.82 1.47 4.06
C ALA A 79 10.03 2.17 5.17
N ARG A 80 9.80 3.49 5.02
CA ARG A 80 9.04 4.31 5.99
C ARG A 80 7.65 3.75 6.28
N ILE A 81 6.89 3.42 5.24
CA ILE A 81 5.51 2.96 5.42
C ILE A 81 5.44 1.56 6.04
N VAL A 82 6.38 0.68 5.70
CA VAL A 82 6.48 -0.65 6.34
C VAL A 82 6.86 -0.52 7.81
N VAL A 83 7.85 0.32 8.13
CA VAL A 83 8.27 0.60 9.51
C VAL A 83 7.14 1.24 10.30
N HIS A 84 6.38 2.16 9.69
CA HIS A 84 5.21 2.77 10.32
C HIS A 84 4.19 1.69 10.74
N MET A 85 3.76 0.82 9.82
CA MET A 85 2.85 -0.29 10.16
C MET A 85 3.43 -1.19 11.26
N ALA A 86 4.73 -1.49 11.20
CA ALA A 86 5.38 -2.31 12.23
C ALA A 86 5.32 -1.69 13.64
N HIS A 87 5.21 -0.37 13.76
CA HIS A 87 5.03 0.32 15.04
C HIS A 87 3.56 0.54 15.41
N ALA A 88 2.69 0.78 14.43
CA ALA A 88 1.31 1.20 14.67
C ALA A 88 0.31 0.04 14.79
N LEU A 89 0.58 -1.10 14.15
CA LEU A 89 -0.24 -2.31 14.29
C LEU A 89 -0.17 -2.87 15.72
N LYS A 90 -1.30 -3.43 16.17
CA LYS A 90 -1.38 -4.24 17.40
C LYS A 90 -1.00 -5.69 17.10
N GLN A 91 -0.55 -6.42 18.11
CA GLN A 91 -0.22 -7.85 17.99
C GLN A 91 -1.36 -8.65 17.33
N GLY A 92 -1.01 -9.52 16.39
CA GLY A 92 -1.93 -10.32 15.57
C GLY A 92 -2.62 -9.55 14.44
N GLN A 93 -2.39 -8.24 14.28
CA GLN A 93 -2.96 -7.48 13.17
C GLN A 93 -2.08 -7.55 11.92
N TYR A 94 -2.74 -7.59 10.77
CA TYR A 94 -2.11 -7.50 9.46
C TYR A 94 -2.16 -6.07 8.91
N GLY A 95 -1.06 -5.62 8.33
CA GLY A 95 -0.97 -4.37 7.58
C GLY A 95 -0.44 -4.62 6.17
N LEU A 96 -0.98 -3.87 5.21
CA LEU A 96 -0.65 -3.99 3.80
C LEU A 96 -0.21 -2.64 3.22
N ALA A 97 1.04 -2.57 2.78
CA ALA A 97 1.59 -1.42 2.07
C ALA A 97 1.52 -1.62 0.56
N GLY A 98 1.21 -0.57 -0.19
CA GLY A 98 1.28 -0.50 -1.64
C GLY A 98 2.00 0.77 -2.09
N ILE A 99 3.05 0.65 -2.89
CA ILE A 99 3.84 1.78 -3.38
C ILE A 99 4.03 1.69 -4.89
N CYS A 100 3.62 2.72 -5.61
CA CYS A 100 3.93 2.86 -7.03
C CYS A 100 5.36 3.36 -7.23
N ASN A 101 5.97 3.00 -8.36
CA ASN A 101 7.26 3.52 -8.80
C ASN A 101 7.18 4.04 -10.24
N GLY A 102 7.99 5.05 -10.55
CA GLY A 102 8.13 5.55 -11.91
C GLY A 102 8.48 4.42 -12.88
N GLY A 103 7.93 4.48 -14.09
CA GLY A 103 8.04 3.40 -15.08
C GLY A 103 6.89 2.38 -15.06
N GLY A 104 5.85 2.60 -14.25
CA GLY A 104 4.61 1.79 -14.28
C GLY A 104 4.56 0.67 -13.24
N GLY A 105 5.57 0.53 -12.39
CA GLY A 105 5.62 -0.53 -11.39
C GLY A 105 4.89 -0.21 -10.09
N ALA A 106 4.60 -1.25 -9.31
CA ALA A 106 4.31 -1.15 -7.90
C ALA A 106 4.72 -2.40 -7.14
N SER A 107 5.07 -2.21 -5.87
CA SER A 107 5.30 -3.28 -4.91
C SER A 107 4.24 -3.24 -3.82
N ALA A 108 3.76 -4.41 -3.41
CA ALA A 108 2.89 -4.60 -2.26
C ALA A 108 3.58 -5.47 -1.20
N ILE A 109 3.48 -5.07 0.07
CA ILE A 109 4.08 -5.77 1.21
C ILE A 109 3.02 -6.00 2.28
N LEU A 110 2.88 -7.25 2.71
CA LEU A 110 2.02 -7.66 3.82
C LEU A 110 2.91 -8.02 5.00
N ILE A 111 2.64 -7.43 6.17
CA ILE A 111 3.26 -7.80 7.44
C ILE A 111 2.20 -8.18 8.47
N GLU A 112 2.60 -9.04 9.40
CA GLU A 112 1.87 -9.33 10.63
C GLU A 112 2.66 -8.76 11.81
N LYS A 113 1.97 -8.12 12.74
CA LYS A 113 2.60 -7.71 13.99
C LYS A 113 2.64 -8.89 14.96
N LEU A 114 3.84 -9.33 15.32
CA LEU A 114 4.08 -10.36 16.32
C LEU A 114 3.90 -9.87 17.75
#